data_AF-A0A452YC28-F1
#
_entry.id   AF-A0A452YC28-F1
#
_cell.length_a   1.000
_cell.length_b   1.000
_cell.length_c   1.000
_cell.angle_alpha   90.00
_cell.angle_beta   90.00
_cell.angle_gamma   90.00
#
_symmetry.space_group_name_H-M   'P 1'
#
loop_
_entity.id
_entity.type
_entity.pdbx_description
1 polymer ?
#
loop_
_entity_poly.entity_id
_entity_poly.type
_entity_poly.pdbx_seq_one_letter_code
_entity_poly.pdbx_strand_id
1 'polypeptide(L)' 'KIMDPKTGEEKEIVVSADDGIRSNTTLAVLSKLKPAFSKDGTTTAGNQ' A
#
# COMPACT_ATOMS: atom_id res chain seq x y z
N LYS A 1 18.29 8.48 5.59
CA LYS A 1 18.64 8.22 4.18
C LYS A 1 17.77 7.10 3.67
N ILE A 2 17.36 7.15 2.41
CA ILE A 2 16.64 6.08 1.73
C ILE A 2 17.30 5.81 0.39
N MET A 3 17.30 4.54 -0.01
CA MET A 3 17.74 4.10 -1.32
C MET A 3 16.61 4.27 -2.32
N ASP A 4 16.89 4.94 -3.43
CA ASP A 4 15.97 5.01 -4.56
C ASP A 4 15.80 3.60 -5.14
N PRO A 5 14.59 3.01 -5.12
CA PRO A 5 14.39 1.61 -5.52
C PRO A 5 14.58 1.40 -7.03
N LYS A 6 14.65 2.47 -7.84
CA LYS A 6 14.85 2.37 -9.29
C LYS A 6 16.32 2.52 -9.68
N THR A 7 17.04 3.42 -9.02
CA THR A 7 18.43 3.76 -9.39
C THR A 7 19.49 3.21 -8.43
N GLY A 8 19.09 2.82 -7.21
CA GLY A 8 20.00 2.36 -6.16
C GLY A 8 20.77 3.48 -5.44
N GLU A 9 20.53 4.75 -5.79
CA GLU A 9 21.19 5.90 -5.18
C GLU A 9 20.67 6.17 -3.76
N GLU A 10 21.57 6.50 -2.83
CA GLU A 10 21.18 6.95 -1.49
C GLU A 10 20.86 8.45 -1.46
N LYS A 11 19.70 8.81 -0.92
CA LYS A 11 19.26 10.20 -0.73
C LYS A 11 18.93 10.46 0.74
N GLU A 12 19.29 11.65 1.21
CA GLU A 12 18.82 12.14 2.50
C GLU A 12 17.47 12.83 2.32
N ILE A 13 16.50 12.50 3.16
CA ILE A 13 15.16 13.11 3.13
C ILE A 13 14.68 13.36 4.56
N VAL A 14 13.67 14.22 4.68
CA VAL A 14 12.85 14.37 5.88
C VAL A 14 11.51 13.70 5.63
N VAL A 15 11.13 12.76 6.50
CA VAL A 15 9.80 12.14 6.49
C VAL A 15 8.90 12.95 7.42
N SER A 16 7.90 13.62 6.87
CA SER A 16 7.00 14.53 7.61
C SER A 16 5.52 14.13 7.57
N ALA A 17 5.17 13.10 6.79
CA ALA A 17 3.80 12.62 6.62
C ALA A 17 3.77 11.11 6.33
N ASP A 18 2.60 10.51 6.50
CA ASP A 18 2.37 9.08 6.28
C ASP A 18 2.35 8.71 4.79
N ASP A 19 3.22 7.80 4.38
CA ASP A 19 3.26 7.25 3.01
C ASP A 19 2.24 6.10 2.81
N GLY A 20 1.46 5.76 3.83
CA GLY A 20 0.45 4.69 3.76
C GLY A 20 -0.90 5.13 3.20
N ILE A 21 -1.19 6.44 3.20
CA ILE A 21 -2.51 6.96 2.82
C ILE A 21 -2.72 6.78 1.31
N ARG A 22 -3.88 6.21 0.94
CA ARG A 22 -4.31 6.07 -0.45
C ARG A 22 -5.63 6.81 -0.64
N SER A 23 -5.57 8.10 -0.96
CA SER A 23 -6.74 8.99 -1.10
C SER A 23 -7.75 8.52 -2.17
N ASN A 24 -7.29 7.75 -3.15
CA ASN A 24 -8.13 7.19 -4.21
C ASN A 24 -8.82 5.87 -3.82
N THR A 25 -8.77 5.47 -2.55
CA THR A 25 -9.47 4.28 -2.06
C THR A 25 -10.98 4.47 -2.20
N THR A 26 -11.63 3.56 -2.92
CA THR A 26 -13.09 3.55 -3.13
C THR A 26 -13.61 2.13 -3.00
N LEU A 27 -14.91 1.95 -2.75
CA LEU A 27 -15.53 0.62 -2.70
C LEU A 27 -15.32 -0.17 -4.00
N ALA A 28 -15.35 0.50 -5.16
CA ALA A 28 -15.12 -0.13 -6.46
C ALA A 28 -13.66 -0.61 -6.66
N VAL A 29 -12.70 0.01 -5.98
CA VAL A 29 -11.30 -0.44 -5.95
C VAL A 29 -11.14 -1.59 -4.95
N LEU A 30 -11.72 -1.46 -3.75
CA LEU A 30 -11.64 -2.47 -2.69
C LEU A 30 -12.29 -3.80 -3.11
N SER A 31 -13.41 -3.77 -3.82
CA SER A 31 -14.11 -4.99 -4.27
C SER A 31 -13.33 -5.85 -5.27
N LYS A 32 -12.25 -5.32 -5.85
CA LYS A 32 -11.37 -6.05 -6.77
C LYS A 32 -10.25 -6.81 -6.06
N LEU A 33 -10.06 -6.58 -4.76
CA LEU A 33 -8.99 -7.20 -4.00
C LEU A 33 -9.32 -8.67 -3.71
N LYS A 34 -8.31 -9.54 -3.82
CA LYS A 34 -8.46 -10.96 -3.52
C LYS A 34 -8.46 -11.19 -1.99
N PRO A 35 -9.17 -12.22 -1.50
CA PRO A 35 -9.05 -12.66 -0.12
C PRO A 35 -7.60 -12.99 0.24
N ALA A 36 -7.13 -12.51 1.39
CA ALA A 36 -5.73 -12.58 1.80
C ALA A 36 -5.36 -13.92 2.47
N PHE A 37 -6.31 -14.60 3.11
CA PHE A 37 -6.03 -15.74 3.99
C PHE A 37 -6.68 -17.06 3.54
N SER A 38 -7.90 -17.00 3.02
CA SER A 38 -8.64 -18.17 2.55
C SER A 38 -9.35 -17.87 1.24
N LYS A 39 -9.50 -18.87 0.38
CA LYS A 39 -10.09 -18.71 -0.96
C LYS A 39 -11.50 -18.10 -0.92
N ASP A 40 -12.28 -18.47 0.10
CA ASP A 40 -13.67 -18.03 0.28
C ASP A 40 -13.81 -16.98 1.41
N GLY A 41 -12.70 -16.41 1.88
CA GLY A 41 -12.69 -15.40 2.95
C GLY A 41 -13.06 -14.00 2.47
N THR A 42 -13.31 -13.09 3.41
CA THR A 42 -13.69 -11.69 3.13
C THR A 42 -12.60 -10.67 3.46
N THR A 43 -11.63 -11.04 4.28
CA THR A 43 -10.47 -10.19 4.60
C THR A 43 -9.50 -10.16 3.42
N THR A 44 -9.08 -8.97 3.05
CA THR A 44 -8.23 -8.61 1.92
C THR A 44 -7.11 -7.70 2.42
N ALA A 45 -6.16 -7.32 1.56
CA ALA A 45 -5.15 -6.33 1.94
C ALA A 45 -5.72 -4.91 2.21
N GLY A 46 -6.95 -4.63 1.76
CA GLY A 46 -7.58 -3.32 1.89
C GLY A 46 -8.67 -3.22 2.95
N ASN A 47 -8.93 -4.29 3.71
CA ASN A 47 -9.94 -4.32 4.79
C ASN A 47 -9.51 -5.27 5.92
N GLN A 48 -10.23 -5.22 7.05
CA GLN A 48 -10.09 -6.15 8.17
C GLN A 48 -11.26 -7.12 8.16
#